data_AF-A0A381W681-F1
#
_entry.id   AF-A0A381W681-F1
#
_cell.length_a   1.000
_cell.length_b   1.000
_cell.length_c   1.000
_cell.angle_alpha   90.00
_cell.angle_beta   90.00
_cell.angle_gamma   90.00
#
_symmetry.space_group_name_H-M   'P 1'
#
loop_
_entity.id
_entity.type
_entity.pdbx_description
1 polymer ?
#
loop_
_entity_poly.entity_id
_entity_poly.type
_entity_poly.pdbx_seq_one_letter_code
_entity_poly.pdbx_strand_id
1 'polypeptide(L)' 'MGTGIAQLVATHGCFVNIIDSVPDALHHSKSNLHSVLNRLIEKVKISEADS' A
#
# COMPACT_ATOMS: atom_id res chain seq x y z
N MET A 1 2.18 11.93 -0.43
CA MET A 1 2.41 11.75 -1.89
C MET A 1 3.16 10.45 -2.19
N GLY A 2 4.26 10.12 -1.48
CA GLY A 2 5.04 8.89 -1.74
C GLY A 2 4.27 7.56 -1.62
N THR A 3 3.34 7.45 -0.67
CA THR A 3 2.52 6.23 -0.46
C THR A 3 1.72 5.81 -1.69
N GLY A 4 1.17 6.76 -2.45
CA GLY A 4 0.38 6.45 -3.65
C GLY A 4 1.24 5.91 -4.80
N ILE A 5 2.46 6.43 -4.93
CA ILE A 5 3.44 5.93 -5.92
C ILE A 5 3.85 4.51 -5.54
N ALA A 6 4.17 4.27 -4.26
CA ALA A 6 4.51 2.95 -3.77
C ALA A 6 3.39 1.94 -4.02
N GLN A 7 2.14 2.34 -3.80
CA GLN A 7 0.98 1.48 -4.09
C GLN A 7 0.87 1.15 -5.59
N LEU A 8 0.98 2.15 -6.47
CA LEU A 8 0.92 1.94 -7.92
C LEU A 8 1.99 0.93 -8.37
N VAL A 9 3.23 1.13 -7.94
CA VAL A 9 4.35 0.28 -8.33
C VAL A 9 4.19 -1.13 -7.74
N ALA A 10 3.75 -1.26 -6.48
CA ALA A 10 3.45 -2.55 -5.85
C ALA A 10 2.34 -3.32 -6.58
N THR A 11 1.28 -2.63 -7.06
CA THR A 11 0.22 -3.29 -7.85
C THR A 11 0.68 -3.79 -9.22
N HIS A 12 1.83 -3.34 -9.71
CA HIS A 12 2.46 -3.86 -10.93
C HIS A 12 3.47 -4.99 -10.63
N GLY A 13 3.50 -5.52 -9.39
CA GLY A 13 4.38 -6.62 -8.99
C GLY A 13 5.81 -6.20 -8.65
N CYS A 14 6.08 -4.90 -8.51
CA CYS A 14 7.39 -4.40 -8.13
C CYS A 14 7.51 -4.22 -6.62
N PHE A 15 8.63 -4.66 -6.03
CA PHE A 15 8.93 -4.41 -4.63
C PHE A 15 9.30 -2.94 -4.41
N VAL A 16 8.72 -2.32 -3.38
CA VAL A 16 8.94 -0.91 -3.04
C VAL A 16 9.19 -0.78 -1.56
N ASN A 17 10.14 0.08 -1.19
CA ASN A 17 10.42 0.40 0.21
C ASN A 17 10.01 1.85 0.52
N ILE A 18 9.24 2.06 1.59
CA ILE A 18 8.84 3.39 2.04
C ILE A 18 9.71 3.77 3.23
N ILE A 19 10.42 4.88 3.10
CA ILE A 19 11.30 5.42 4.13
C ILE A 19 10.87 6.85 4.38
N ASP A 20 10.66 7.18 5.65
CA ASP A 20 10.38 8.54 6.11
C ASP A 20 11.17 8.77 7.41
N SER A 21 11.62 10.01 7.62
CA SER A 21 12.33 10.41 8.84
C SER A 21 11.38 10.51 10.04
N VAL A 22 10.06 10.60 9.80
CA VAL A 22 9.04 10.73 10.84
C VAL A 22 8.30 9.40 11.02
N PRO A 23 8.37 8.77 12.21
CA PRO A 23 7.73 7.46 12.45
C PRO A 23 6.19 7.52 12.36
N ASP A 24 5.57 8.63 12.75
CA ASP A 24 4.12 8.81 12.63
C ASP A 24 3.66 8.83 11.16
N ALA A 25 4.48 9.39 10.26
CA ALA A 25 4.19 9.40 8.83
C ALA A 25 4.27 8.00 8.21
N LEU A 26 5.19 7.14 8.71
CA LEU A 26 5.23 5.73 8.36
C LEU A 26 3.99 4.98 8.84
N HIS A 27 3.56 5.22 10.08
CA HIS A 27 2.37 4.57 10.63
C HIS A 27 1.09 4.98 9.87
N HIS A 28 0.95 6.27 9.56
CA HIS A 28 -0.14 6.78 8.73
C HIS A 28 -0.10 6.19 7.31
N SER A 29 1.09 6.09 6.69
CA SER A 29 1.25 5.47 5.38
C SER A 29 0.86 3.99 5.38
N LYS A 30 1.23 3.24 6.43
CA LYS A 30 0.84 1.83 6.60
C LYS A 30 -0.67 1.69 6.73
N SER A 31 -1.32 2.49 7.58
CA SER A 31 -2.76 2.46 7.76
C SER A 31 -3.51 2.77 6.46
N ASN A 32 -3.06 3.78 5.71
CA ASN A 32 -3.62 4.12 4.41
C ASN A 32 -3.46 2.98 3.39
N LEU A 33 -2.29 2.35 3.32
CA LEU A 33 -2.07 1.19 2.43
C LEU A 33 -3.00 0.03 2.77
N HIS A 34 -3.18 -0.31 4.05
CA HIS A 34 -4.12 -1.33 4.48
C HIS A 34 -5.57 -0.99 4.10
N SER A 35 -6.01 0.25 4.32
CA SER A 35 -7.37 0.67 3.96
C SER A 35 -7.62 0.56 2.46
N VAL A 36 -6.65 0.97 1.63
CA VAL A 36 -6.79 0.88 0.18
C VAL A 36 -6.71 -0.57 -0.31
N LEU A 37 -5.84 -1.40 0.28
CA LEU A 37 -5.78 -2.84 -0.01
C LEU A 37 -7.13 -3.50 0.27
N ASN A 38 -7.71 -3.27 1.46
CA ASN A 38 -9.03 -3.80 1.82
C ASN A 38 -10.10 -3.36 0.82
N ARG A 39 -10.09 -2.09 0.41
CA ARG A 39 -11.03 -1.57 -0.61
C ARG A 39 -10.83 -2.23 -1.99
N LEU A 40 -9.62 -2.63 -2.34
CA LEU A 40 -9.34 -3.33 -3.60
C LEU A 40 -9.78 -4.80 -3.52
N ILE A 41 -9.63 -5.45 -2.36
CA ILE A 41 -10.16 -6.80 -2.07
C ILE A 41 -11.69 -6.80 -2.16
N GLU A 42 -12.36 -5.85 -1.47
CA GLU A 42 -13.83 -5.70 -1.49
C GLU A 42 -14.39 -5.50 -2.91
N LYS A 43 -13.62 -4.86 -3.79
CA LYS A 43 -13.98 -4.63 -5.19
C LYS A 43 -13.62 -5.79 -6.12
N VAL A 44 -13.14 -6.93 -5.59
CA VAL A 44 -12.69 -8.12 -6.33
C VAL A 44 -11.65 -7.75 -7.40
N LYS A 45 -10.78 -6.77 -7.10
CA LYS A 45 -9.68 -6.37 -7.99
C LYS A 45 -8.38 -7.12 -7.73
N ILE A 46 -8.25 -7.70 -6.53
CA ILE A 46 -7.11 -8.47 -6.05
C ILE A 46 -7.65 -9.63 -5.20
N SER A 47 -7.03 -10.80 -5.30
CA SER A 47 -7.37 -11.98 -4.50
C SER A 47 -6.54 -11.97 -3.21
N GLU A 48 -7.10 -12.41 -2.08
CA GLU A 48 -6.34 -12.53 -0.81
C GLU A 48 -5.13 -13.48 -0.92
N ALA A 49 -5.07 -14.30 -1.98
CA ALA A 49 -4.05 -15.32 -2.20
C ALA A 49 -2.66 -14.81 -2.59
N ASP A 50 -2.46 -13.51 -2.85
CA ASP A 50 -1.16 -12.93 -3.22
C ASP A 50 -0.37 -12.36 -2.01
N SER A 51 -0.62 -12.86 -0.80
CA SER A 51 0.05 -12.44 0.44
C SER A 51 1.34 -13.21 0.74
#